data_AF-A0A7W6RLI2-F1
#
_entry.id   AF-A0A7W6RLI2-F1
#
_cell.length_a   1.000
_cell.length_b   1.000
_cell.length_c   1.000
_cell.angle_alpha   90.00
_cell.angle_beta   90.00
_cell.angle_gamma   90.00
#
_symmetry.space_group_name_H-M   'P 1'
#
loop_
_entity.id
_entity.type
_entity.pdbx_description
1 polymer ?
#
loop_
_entity_poly.entity_id
_entity_poly.type
_entity_poly.pdbx_seq_one_letter_code
_entity_poly.pdbx_strand_id
1 'polypeptide(L)'
;MSKNKSADVKLSRRNVLAGSLVAAGSFVCPFSVDLDFGAAANEAPDAGEPLSDGEIAEVLKEEGEPGFVPRAVISNFWFQQSSSERPSPHWPSDDVSYDYRPLAEFAASGAEFDLSGDVLRVLAERNAFDLGEGPVILFGLRGCTVSSGKDYSPPAAKHAVVTTRPDHLNMRCLIGVWDRTGGNISLCRGSTVPNVDLMDAYVRGALGCNMLPTGLHQYKVGPHRGNKQPGAFRQQQSLWILRSPKNLSYAANDRNEIWDDMDGNLPFDNIHAAILNYRTKPPFFSSAGCQVVAGRYKDGVPVGAWANFRQDAGLVHPPVVRDRSRGVTDDDGKDFTYFVLTGDEASIVSSHPASEFKALRYGSSGPSVVALQERLGMAPDSIDGIFLRGTLGRYLSWQRKNGEAATGIVTKSEAERLGISL
;
A
#
# COMPACT_ATOMS: atom_id res chain seq x y z
N MET A 1 -13.30 65.48 34.41
CA MET A 1 -13.67 64.43 35.38
C MET A 1 -12.48 63.48 35.54
N SER A 2 -11.75 63.67 36.66
CA SER A 2 -10.78 62.82 37.41
C SER A 2 -10.17 61.57 36.72
N LYS A 3 -8.87 61.51 36.37
CA LYS A 3 -7.59 61.34 37.12
C LYS A 3 -7.11 59.88 37.34
N ASN A 4 -5.90 59.62 36.84
CA ASN A 4 -4.89 58.56 37.09
C ASN A 4 -4.85 57.87 38.47
N LYS A 5 -4.40 56.58 38.47
CA LYS A 5 -3.27 55.99 39.25
C LYS A 5 -3.12 54.48 38.89
N SER A 6 -1.97 54.00 38.40
CA SER A 6 -0.73 53.54 39.12
C SER A 6 -0.98 52.25 39.92
N ALA A 7 -0.54 51.07 39.50
CA ALA A 7 0.80 50.45 39.59
C ALA A 7 1.03 49.59 40.87
N ASP A 8 1.52 48.36 40.60
CA ASP A 8 2.16 47.32 41.42
C ASP A 8 2.60 47.61 42.86
N VAL A 9 2.43 46.61 43.75
CA VAL A 9 3.47 46.13 44.70
C VAL A 9 3.27 44.64 45.06
N LYS A 10 4.41 43.95 45.15
CA LYS A 10 4.72 42.55 45.42
C LYS A 10 4.54 42.05 46.88
N LEU A 11 4.59 40.71 47.00
CA LEU A 11 5.28 39.87 48.01
C LEU A 11 4.64 39.64 49.40
N SER A 12 4.42 38.37 49.75
CA SER A 12 5.20 37.69 50.82
C SER A 12 4.85 36.18 50.97
N ARG A 13 5.87 35.41 51.36
CA ARG A 13 5.98 33.96 51.59
C ARG A 13 5.49 33.54 53.00
N ARG A 14 5.04 32.28 53.18
CA ARG A 14 5.75 31.19 53.91
C ARG A 14 4.83 30.03 54.36
N ASN A 15 5.29 28.82 54.02
CA ASN A 15 5.39 27.56 54.79
C ASN A 15 4.30 27.12 55.78
N VAL A 16 3.82 25.88 55.61
CA VAL A 16 3.84 24.83 56.66
C VAL A 16 4.12 23.46 56.00
N LEU A 17 5.07 22.72 56.57
CA LEU A 17 5.48 21.34 56.26
C LEU A 17 5.10 20.44 57.45
N ALA A 18 4.62 19.22 57.18
CA ALA A 18 4.71 17.96 57.96
C ALA A 18 3.58 17.03 57.45
N GLY A 19 3.75 15.77 57.02
CA GLY A 19 4.80 14.76 57.22
C GLY A 19 4.32 13.70 58.22
N SER A 20 3.91 12.51 57.75
CA SER A 20 4.26 11.17 58.31
C SER A 20 3.49 10.01 57.66
N LEU A 21 4.25 8.94 57.39
CA LEU A 21 3.88 7.59 56.93
C LEU A 21 3.11 6.78 57.99
N VAL A 22 2.49 5.64 57.61
CA VAL A 22 2.80 4.25 58.07
C VAL A 22 2.01 3.15 57.31
N ALA A 23 2.78 2.20 56.78
CA ALA A 23 2.68 0.72 56.61
C ALA A 23 1.41 -0.07 56.19
N ALA A 24 1.61 -0.85 55.11
CA ALA A 24 1.49 -2.31 54.92
C ALA A 24 0.34 -3.15 55.53
N GLY A 25 -0.31 -3.94 54.66
CA GLY A 25 -1.11 -5.11 55.02
C GLY A 25 -1.43 -5.98 53.79
N SER A 26 -0.82 -7.16 53.73
CA SER A 26 -1.00 -8.20 52.71
C SER A 26 -2.42 -8.79 52.72
N PHE A 27 -2.97 -9.09 51.55
CA PHE A 27 -4.06 -10.06 51.39
C PHE A 27 -3.74 -11.00 50.22
N VAL A 28 -3.64 -12.28 50.55
CA VAL A 28 -3.45 -13.41 49.63
C VAL A 28 -4.80 -14.08 49.45
N CYS A 29 -5.26 -14.24 48.21
CA CYS A 29 -6.24 -15.25 47.84
C CYS A 29 -5.72 -16.00 46.59
N PRO A 30 -5.84 -17.34 46.54
CA PRO A 30 -5.18 -18.17 45.54
C PRO A 30 -6.07 -18.51 44.34
N PHE A 31 -5.43 -19.07 43.30
CA PHE A 31 -5.99 -19.63 42.07
C PHE A 31 -6.34 -18.64 40.96
N SER A 32 -5.33 -18.31 40.15
CA SER A 32 -5.51 -18.09 38.71
C SER A 32 -4.78 -19.22 38.00
N VAL A 33 -5.51 -19.94 37.16
CA VAL A 33 -4.98 -20.96 36.26
C VAL A 33 -4.33 -20.20 35.10
N ASP A 34 -3.01 -20.36 34.96
CA ASP A 34 -2.25 -19.84 33.82
C ASP A 34 -2.76 -20.51 32.53
N LEU A 35 -3.51 -19.75 31.74
CA LEU A 35 -3.67 -20.02 30.31
C LEU A 35 -2.68 -19.11 29.59
N ASP A 36 -1.53 -19.71 29.28
CA ASP A 36 -0.45 -19.12 28.49
C ASP A 36 -0.95 -18.91 27.05
N PHE A 37 -1.61 -17.78 26.81
CA PHE A 37 -1.91 -17.30 25.47
C PHE A 37 -0.64 -16.67 24.90
N GLY A 38 0.00 -17.44 24.01
CA GLY A 38 0.85 -17.00 22.90
C GLY A 38 1.59 -15.68 23.07
N ALA A 39 2.91 -15.78 23.31
CA ALA A 39 3.85 -14.68 23.27
C ALA A 39 3.55 -13.72 22.10
N ALA A 40 3.02 -12.55 22.45
CA ALA A 40 2.89 -11.44 21.52
C ALA A 40 4.28 -11.06 21.01
N ALA A 41 4.47 -11.05 19.69
CA ALA A 41 5.66 -10.55 19.02
C ALA A 41 5.82 -9.05 19.27
N ASN A 42 6.38 -8.70 20.44
CA ASN A 42 6.61 -7.34 20.92
C ASN A 42 8.09 -7.09 21.23
N GLU A 43 8.99 -7.67 20.43
CA GLU A 43 10.38 -7.24 20.36
C GLU A 43 10.61 -6.49 19.05
N ALA A 44 11.37 -5.38 19.12
CA ALA A 44 11.97 -4.79 17.93
C ALA A 44 12.68 -5.93 17.18
N PRO A 45 12.39 -6.16 15.88
CA PRO A 45 12.90 -7.33 15.21
C PRO A 45 14.41 -7.31 15.30
N ASP A 46 14.99 -8.42 15.75
CA ASP A 46 16.42 -8.70 15.59
C ASP A 46 16.76 -8.46 14.11
N ALA A 47 17.25 -7.25 13.84
CA ALA A 47 17.49 -6.74 12.50
C ALA A 47 18.58 -7.54 11.79
N GLY A 48 19.18 -8.54 12.47
CA GLY A 48 20.26 -9.37 12.00
C GLY A 48 21.43 -8.51 11.53
N GLU A 49 22.43 -9.14 10.94
CA GLU A 49 23.45 -8.38 10.25
C GLU A 49 22.82 -7.72 9.00
N PRO A 50 23.14 -6.44 8.72
CA PRO A 50 22.72 -5.80 7.48
C PRO A 50 23.23 -6.61 6.28
N LEU A 51 22.40 -6.76 5.26
CA LEU A 51 22.81 -7.38 3.99
C LEU A 51 24.00 -6.61 3.39
N SER A 52 24.96 -7.36 2.85
CA SER A 52 26.04 -6.80 2.05
C SER A 52 25.51 -6.21 0.73
N ASP A 53 26.26 -5.29 0.12
CA ASP A 53 25.89 -4.71 -1.18
C ASP A 53 25.68 -5.78 -2.27
N GLY A 54 26.42 -6.88 -2.21
CA GLY A 54 26.25 -8.02 -3.12
C GLY A 54 24.92 -8.74 -2.91
N GLU A 55 24.54 -9.01 -1.66
CA GLU A 55 23.26 -9.63 -1.33
C GLU A 55 22.08 -8.72 -1.69
N ILE A 56 22.20 -7.41 -1.48
CA ILE A 56 21.21 -6.42 -1.89
C ILE A 56 21.04 -6.47 -3.42
N ALA A 57 22.13 -6.49 -4.18
CA ALA A 57 22.07 -6.57 -5.63
C ALA A 57 21.38 -7.85 -6.13
N GLU A 58 21.60 -8.99 -5.48
CA GLU A 58 20.90 -10.24 -5.82
C GLU A 58 19.40 -10.18 -5.51
N VAL A 59 19.01 -9.61 -4.37
CA VAL A 59 17.59 -9.35 -4.06
C VAL A 59 16.95 -8.49 -5.14
N LEU A 60 17.58 -7.37 -5.52
CA LEU A 60 17.02 -6.47 -6.54
C LEU A 60 16.90 -7.14 -7.92
N LYS A 61 17.87 -7.95 -8.34
CA LYS A 61 17.76 -8.71 -9.61
C LYS A 61 16.58 -9.68 -9.59
N GLU A 62 16.33 -10.32 -8.46
CA GLU A 62 15.21 -11.24 -8.31
C GLU A 62 13.84 -10.53 -8.35
N GLU A 63 13.75 -9.27 -7.95
CA GLU A 63 12.51 -8.48 -7.99
C GLU A 63 12.12 -7.99 -9.41
N GLY A 64 13.06 -7.80 -10.33
CA GLY A 64 12.78 -7.20 -11.65
C GLY A 64 11.91 -8.09 -12.55
N GLU A 65 10.81 -7.58 -13.10
CA GLU A 65 9.73 -8.31 -13.83
C GLU A 65 10.14 -9.63 -14.56
N PRO A 66 9.41 -10.75 -14.40
CA PRO A 66 9.76 -12.01 -15.03
C PRO A 66 9.50 -11.95 -16.54
N GLY A 67 10.43 -12.50 -17.33
CA GLY A 67 10.29 -12.51 -18.79
C GLY A 67 10.58 -11.18 -19.48
N PHE A 68 10.87 -10.12 -18.72
CA PHE A 68 11.38 -8.87 -19.29
C PHE A 68 12.67 -9.15 -20.08
N VAL A 69 12.75 -8.60 -21.30
CA VAL A 69 13.92 -8.76 -22.18
C VAL A 69 14.87 -7.57 -21.97
N PRO A 70 16.01 -7.75 -21.29
CA PRO A 70 16.93 -6.64 -21.04
C PRO A 70 17.56 -6.13 -22.33
N ARG A 71 17.71 -4.81 -22.43
CA ARG A 71 18.44 -4.12 -23.50
C ARG A 71 19.82 -3.64 -23.07
N ALA A 72 20.11 -3.71 -21.78
CA ALA A 72 21.40 -3.36 -21.18
C ALA A 72 21.71 -4.26 -19.99
N VAL A 73 22.99 -4.35 -19.63
CA VAL A 73 23.44 -4.98 -18.40
C VAL A 73 23.56 -3.92 -17.30
N ILE A 74 23.04 -4.22 -16.11
CA ILE A 74 23.24 -3.37 -14.94
C ILE A 74 24.56 -3.71 -14.25
N SER A 75 25.52 -2.79 -14.33
CA SER A 75 26.81 -2.90 -13.65
C SER A 75 26.73 -2.51 -12.17
N ASN A 76 26.03 -1.41 -11.89
CA ASN A 76 25.78 -0.87 -10.56
C ASN A 76 24.31 -0.47 -10.43
N PHE A 77 23.69 -0.80 -9.31
CA PHE A 77 22.39 -0.25 -8.92
C PHE A 77 22.51 1.18 -8.43
N TRP A 78 21.39 1.90 -8.40
CA TRP A 78 21.31 3.31 -7.98
C TRP A 78 21.99 3.57 -6.63
N PHE A 79 21.80 2.68 -5.65
CA PHE A 79 22.42 2.82 -4.32
C PHE A 79 23.95 2.74 -4.32
N GLN A 80 24.54 2.08 -5.32
CA GLN A 80 25.98 1.90 -5.51
C GLN A 80 26.62 3.04 -6.30
N GLN A 81 25.81 3.87 -6.98
CA GLN A 81 26.31 5.03 -7.73
C GLN A 81 26.85 6.11 -6.79
N SER A 82 27.80 6.90 -7.29
CA SER A 82 28.30 8.08 -6.57
C SER A 82 27.17 9.11 -6.39
N SER A 83 27.25 9.92 -5.32
CA SER A 83 26.21 10.93 -5.04
C SER A 83 26.05 11.98 -6.16
N SER A 84 27.11 12.26 -6.92
CA SER A 84 27.09 13.20 -8.06
C SER A 84 26.40 12.64 -9.31
N GLU A 85 26.34 11.31 -9.45
CA GLU A 85 25.73 10.64 -10.61
C GLU A 85 24.30 10.17 -10.33
N ARG A 86 23.92 10.11 -9.05
CA ARG A 86 22.69 9.51 -8.57
C ARG A 86 21.48 10.40 -8.87
N PRO A 87 20.59 10.03 -9.81
CA PRO A 87 19.41 10.81 -10.12
C PRO A 87 18.40 10.80 -8.96
N SER A 88 17.73 11.92 -8.70
CA SER A 88 16.74 12.00 -7.62
C SER A 88 15.38 11.47 -8.07
N PRO A 89 14.80 10.46 -7.40
CA PRO A 89 13.41 10.10 -7.62
C PRO A 89 12.51 11.17 -7.02
N HIS A 90 11.31 11.30 -7.56
CA HIS A 90 10.28 12.14 -6.95
C HIS A 90 8.89 11.61 -7.28
N TRP A 91 7.95 11.90 -6.38
CA TRP A 91 6.54 11.72 -6.69
C TRP A 91 6.03 12.96 -7.43
N PRO A 92 5.22 12.80 -8.49
CA PRO A 92 4.62 13.92 -9.19
C PRO A 92 3.77 14.79 -8.25
N SER A 93 3.59 16.06 -8.60
CA SER A 93 2.58 16.89 -7.94
C SER A 93 1.18 16.32 -8.17
N ASP A 94 0.26 16.60 -7.24
CA ASP A 94 -1.06 15.98 -7.22
C ASP A 94 -1.85 16.23 -8.50
N ASP A 95 -1.72 17.42 -9.10
CA ASP A 95 -2.40 17.80 -10.34
C ASP A 95 -1.97 16.97 -11.56
N VAL A 96 -0.85 16.26 -11.49
CA VAL A 96 -0.37 15.38 -12.57
C VAL A 96 -0.14 13.95 -12.11
N SER A 97 -0.51 13.60 -10.88
CA SER A 97 -0.45 12.22 -10.40
C SER A 97 -1.64 11.41 -10.91
N TYR A 98 -1.40 10.14 -11.28
CA TYR A 98 -2.47 9.21 -11.68
C TYR A 98 -3.56 9.08 -10.61
N ASP A 99 -3.18 8.97 -9.34
CA ASP A 99 -4.14 8.68 -8.27
C ASP A 99 -4.68 9.92 -7.55
N TYR A 100 -3.89 11.00 -7.48
CA TYR A 100 -4.27 12.21 -6.72
C TYR A 100 -4.93 13.29 -7.58
N ARG A 101 -4.67 13.35 -8.89
CA ARG A 101 -5.35 14.30 -9.79
C ARG A 101 -6.87 14.17 -9.74
N PRO A 102 -7.44 12.94 -9.74
CA PRO A 102 -8.89 12.75 -9.55
C PRO A 102 -9.45 13.28 -8.22
N LEU A 103 -8.59 13.57 -7.24
CA LEU A 103 -8.96 13.96 -5.88
C LEU A 103 -8.71 15.45 -5.59
N ALA A 104 -8.16 16.20 -6.55
CA ALA A 104 -7.70 17.57 -6.33
C ALA A 104 -8.79 18.53 -5.81
N GLU A 105 -10.07 18.23 -6.08
CA GLU A 105 -11.22 19.00 -5.59
C GLU A 105 -11.65 18.64 -4.15
N PHE A 106 -11.13 17.54 -3.60
CA PHE A 106 -11.63 16.93 -2.37
C PHE A 106 -10.58 16.85 -1.24
N ALA A 107 -9.30 16.77 -1.56
CA ALA A 107 -8.25 16.48 -0.58
C ALA A 107 -7.11 17.50 -0.56
N ALA A 108 -6.48 17.60 0.62
CA ALA A 108 -5.18 18.22 0.82
C ALA A 108 -4.26 17.21 1.55
N SER A 109 -2.99 17.15 1.16
CA SER A 109 -2.00 16.26 1.78
C SER A 109 -1.73 16.60 3.25
N GLY A 110 -1.37 15.61 4.06
CA GLY A 110 -1.00 15.78 5.47
C GLY A 110 -2.17 15.75 6.44
N ALA A 111 -3.32 15.22 6.02
CA ALA A 111 -4.50 15.09 6.87
C ALA A 111 -4.37 13.88 7.80
N GLU A 112 -4.57 14.11 9.10
CA GLU A 112 -4.73 13.03 10.09
C GLU A 112 -6.19 12.62 10.18
N PHE A 113 -6.46 11.32 10.26
CA PHE A 113 -7.81 10.78 10.37
C PHE A 113 -7.83 9.40 11.03
N ASP A 114 -9.03 8.97 11.46
CA ASP A 114 -9.28 7.62 11.96
C ASP A 114 -9.65 6.72 10.78
N LEU A 115 -8.81 5.72 10.51
CA LEU A 115 -9.12 4.64 9.58
C LEU A 115 -9.83 3.51 10.32
N SER A 116 -10.94 3.00 9.78
CA SER A 116 -11.73 1.91 10.35
C SER A 116 -12.27 0.99 9.24
N GLY A 117 -12.83 -0.16 9.63
CA GLY A 117 -13.53 -1.05 8.68
C GLY A 117 -14.71 -0.37 7.96
N ASP A 118 -15.41 0.56 8.62
CA ASP A 118 -16.48 1.34 7.98
C ASP A 118 -15.96 2.27 6.88
N VAL A 119 -14.79 2.89 7.09
CA VAL A 119 -14.14 3.70 6.05
C VAL A 119 -13.80 2.83 4.85
N LEU A 120 -13.25 1.62 5.07
CA LEU A 120 -12.93 0.67 4.00
C LEU A 120 -14.18 0.19 3.24
N ARG A 121 -15.28 -0.07 3.95
CA ARG A 121 -16.57 -0.43 3.34
C ARG A 121 -17.08 0.69 2.44
N VAL A 122 -17.10 1.93 2.92
CA VAL A 122 -17.56 3.08 2.13
C VAL A 122 -16.63 3.36 0.95
N LEU A 123 -15.32 3.13 1.07
CA LEU A 123 -14.38 3.20 -0.06
C LEU A 123 -14.72 2.19 -1.15
N ALA A 124 -15.02 0.94 -0.77
CA ALA A 124 -15.43 -0.09 -1.72
C ALA A 124 -16.75 0.27 -2.42
N GLU A 125 -17.74 0.76 -1.66
CA GLU A 125 -19.02 1.24 -2.19
C GLU A 125 -18.84 2.40 -3.19
N ARG A 126 -18.04 3.41 -2.85
CA ARG A 126 -17.76 4.58 -3.71
C ARG A 126 -16.98 4.24 -4.97
N ASN A 127 -16.32 3.08 -4.99
CA ASN A 127 -15.61 2.55 -6.15
C ASN A 127 -16.36 1.41 -6.86
N ALA A 128 -17.59 1.10 -6.43
CA ALA A 128 -18.38 -0.02 -6.95
C ALA A 128 -17.62 -1.35 -6.96
N PHE A 129 -16.82 -1.61 -5.92
CA PHE A 129 -16.07 -2.85 -5.76
C PHE A 129 -16.96 -3.95 -5.17
N ASP A 130 -17.00 -5.10 -5.84
CA ASP A 130 -17.56 -6.32 -5.27
C ASP A 130 -16.47 -7.04 -4.47
N LEU A 131 -16.57 -6.97 -3.14
CA LEU A 131 -15.62 -7.62 -2.23
C LEU A 131 -15.93 -9.09 -1.99
N GLY A 132 -17.07 -9.61 -2.49
CA GLY A 132 -17.59 -10.93 -2.19
C GLY A 132 -17.94 -11.13 -0.71
N GLU A 133 -18.08 -12.39 -0.31
CA GLU A 133 -18.47 -12.81 1.06
C GLU A 133 -17.29 -13.25 1.93
N GLY A 134 -16.06 -13.08 1.44
CA GLY A 134 -14.86 -13.47 2.17
C GLY A 134 -14.75 -12.73 3.52
N PRO A 135 -14.40 -13.43 4.62
CA PRO A 135 -14.30 -12.82 5.95
C PRO A 135 -13.10 -11.90 6.10
N VAL A 136 -12.09 -12.06 5.24
CA VAL A 136 -10.85 -11.29 5.25
C VAL A 136 -10.67 -10.61 3.90
N ILE A 137 -10.45 -9.30 3.93
CA ILE A 137 -10.09 -8.49 2.75
C ILE A 137 -8.71 -7.87 3.01
N LEU A 138 -7.82 -7.98 2.03
CA LEU A 138 -6.55 -7.28 2.07
C LEU A 138 -6.75 -5.87 1.49
N PHE A 139 -6.02 -4.89 1.99
CA PHE A 139 -6.10 -3.54 1.42
C PHE A 139 -4.76 -2.81 1.44
N GLY A 140 -4.60 -1.87 0.52
CA GLY A 140 -3.47 -0.95 0.45
C GLY A 140 -3.95 0.51 0.39
N LEU A 141 -3.27 1.39 1.12
CA LEU A 141 -3.44 2.84 1.01
C LEU A 141 -2.12 3.48 0.58
N ARG A 142 -2.04 3.84 -0.70
CA ARG A 142 -0.93 4.58 -1.30
C ARG A 142 -0.83 5.98 -0.69
N GLY A 143 0.36 6.36 -0.22
CA GLY A 143 0.57 7.65 0.42
C GLY A 143 -0.20 7.80 1.73
N CYS A 144 -0.03 6.83 2.63
CA CYS A 144 -0.60 6.84 3.97
C CYS A 144 0.38 6.18 4.93
N THR A 145 0.45 6.64 6.17
CA THR A 145 1.26 6.01 7.22
C THR A 145 0.55 6.08 8.55
N VAL A 146 0.89 5.18 9.49
CA VAL A 146 0.47 5.29 10.88
C VAL A 146 1.18 6.47 11.54
N SER A 147 0.45 7.27 12.32
CA SER A 147 1.01 8.46 12.97
C SER A 147 2.09 8.12 14.00
N SER A 148 2.08 6.89 14.53
CA SER A 148 3.11 6.39 15.46
C SER A 148 4.46 6.08 14.80
N GLY A 149 4.50 5.97 13.46
CA GLY A 149 5.69 5.56 12.71
C GLY A 149 6.09 4.09 12.86
N LYS A 150 5.29 3.28 13.56
CA LYS A 150 5.55 1.83 13.76
C LYS A 150 5.36 1.04 12.46
N ASP A 151 6.09 -0.07 12.35
CA ASP A 151 5.98 -0.98 11.20
C ASP A 151 4.70 -1.81 11.24
N TYR A 152 4.12 -1.99 12.42
CA TYR A 152 2.92 -2.80 12.65
C TYR A 152 2.02 -2.16 13.71
N SER A 153 0.72 -2.12 13.41
CA SER A 153 -0.35 -1.84 14.36
C SER A 153 -1.29 -3.05 14.41
N PRO A 154 -1.52 -3.65 15.60
CA PRO A 154 -2.31 -4.87 15.74
C PRO A 154 -3.79 -4.67 15.42
N PRO A 155 -4.56 -5.77 15.23
CA PRO A 155 -6.00 -5.70 15.02
C PRO A 155 -6.70 -4.81 16.06
N ALA A 156 -7.39 -3.79 15.58
CA ALA A 156 -8.22 -2.89 16.38
C ALA A 156 -9.38 -2.34 15.53
N ALA A 157 -10.41 -1.83 16.18
CA ALA A 157 -11.57 -1.26 15.48
C ALA A 157 -11.22 -0.04 14.60
N LYS A 158 -10.17 0.71 14.99
CA LYS A 158 -9.65 1.86 14.23
C LYS A 158 -8.20 2.17 14.57
N HIS A 159 -7.53 2.90 13.67
CA HIS A 159 -6.18 3.43 13.87
C HIS A 159 -6.09 4.89 13.40
N ALA A 160 -5.32 5.70 14.12
CA ALA A 160 -4.94 7.04 13.69
C ALA A 160 -3.84 6.95 12.61
N VAL A 161 -4.10 7.55 11.46
CA VAL A 161 -3.22 7.55 10.29
C VAL A 161 -3.10 8.95 9.71
N VAL A 162 -2.08 9.17 8.88
CA VAL A 162 -1.83 10.45 8.22
C VAL A 162 -1.56 10.25 6.74
N THR A 163 -2.14 11.11 5.91
CA THR A 163 -1.86 11.11 4.47
C THR A 163 -0.46 11.65 4.18
N THR A 164 0.20 11.06 3.18
CA THR A 164 1.53 11.46 2.72
C THR A 164 1.65 11.22 1.22
N ARG A 165 2.83 11.45 0.65
CA ARG A 165 3.14 11.09 -0.73
C ARG A 165 4.25 10.05 -0.75
N PRO A 166 4.19 9.04 -1.62
CA PRO A 166 5.33 8.18 -1.88
C PRO A 166 6.57 9.00 -2.29
N ASP A 167 7.75 8.42 -2.21
CA ASP A 167 8.99 9.07 -2.66
C ASP A 167 9.96 8.08 -3.34
N HIS A 168 9.52 6.84 -3.55
CA HIS A 168 10.31 5.72 -4.09
C HIS A 168 11.58 5.37 -3.29
N LEU A 169 11.74 5.96 -2.09
CA LEU A 169 12.87 5.76 -1.18
C LEU A 169 12.43 5.09 0.12
N ASN A 170 11.30 5.52 0.66
CA ASN A 170 10.74 5.10 1.93
C ASN A 170 9.39 4.40 1.71
N MET A 171 9.08 3.44 2.58
CA MET A 171 7.76 2.84 2.67
C MET A 171 6.76 3.84 3.26
N ARG A 172 6.07 4.56 2.37
CA ARG A 172 5.08 5.61 2.71
C ARG A 172 3.65 5.21 2.33
N CYS A 173 3.38 3.92 2.36
CA CYS A 173 2.05 3.37 2.15
C CYS A 173 1.68 2.49 3.36
N LEU A 174 0.38 2.21 3.49
CA LEU A 174 -0.10 1.17 4.39
C LEU A 174 -0.56 -0.02 3.58
N ILE A 175 -0.31 -1.22 4.10
CA ILE A 175 -0.91 -2.47 3.65
C ILE A 175 -1.50 -3.12 4.90
N GLY A 176 -2.75 -3.56 4.83
CA GLY A 176 -3.49 -4.02 6.00
C GLY A 176 -4.42 -5.18 5.71
N VAL A 177 -4.91 -5.77 6.80
CA VAL A 177 -5.90 -6.83 6.80
C VAL A 177 -7.17 -6.28 7.44
N TRP A 178 -8.29 -6.45 6.76
CA TRP A 178 -9.62 -6.16 7.28
C TRP A 178 -10.35 -7.46 7.58
N ASP A 179 -10.49 -7.77 8.86
CA ASP A 179 -11.37 -8.83 9.36
C ASP A 179 -12.80 -8.29 9.44
N ARG A 180 -13.64 -8.70 8.49
CA ARG A 180 -15.04 -8.32 8.41
C ARG A 180 -15.90 -8.99 9.48
N THR A 181 -15.43 -10.09 10.07
CA THR A 181 -16.16 -10.82 11.13
C THR A 181 -15.97 -10.13 12.47
N GLY A 182 -14.72 -9.82 12.83
CA GLY A 182 -14.39 -9.10 14.05
C GLY A 182 -14.53 -7.58 13.96
N GLY A 183 -14.69 -7.03 12.75
CA GLY A 183 -14.76 -5.59 12.50
C GLY A 183 -13.43 -4.86 12.73
N ASN A 184 -12.33 -5.60 12.84
CA ASN A 184 -11.01 -5.07 13.14
C ASN A 184 -10.18 -4.88 11.86
N ILE A 185 -9.27 -3.93 11.93
CA ILE A 185 -8.22 -3.75 10.94
C ILE A 185 -6.85 -3.83 11.61
N SER A 186 -5.90 -4.47 10.94
CA SER A 186 -4.47 -4.38 11.26
C SER A 186 -3.73 -3.66 10.15
N LEU A 187 -2.65 -2.96 10.50
CA LEU A 187 -1.90 -2.11 9.58
C LEU A 187 -0.43 -2.45 9.62
N CYS A 188 0.18 -2.52 8.45
CA CYS A 188 1.61 -2.63 8.31
C CYS A 188 2.15 -1.48 7.45
N ARG A 189 3.33 -0.98 7.83
CA ARG A 189 4.10 -0.07 6.97
C ARG A 189 4.52 -0.83 5.71
N GLY A 190 4.32 -0.22 4.56
CA GLY A 190 4.62 -0.84 3.28
C GLY A 190 4.84 0.14 2.14
N SER A 191 5.03 -0.40 0.94
CA SER A 191 5.05 0.37 -0.30
C SER A 191 4.10 -0.26 -1.32
N THR A 192 3.34 0.59 -2.00
CA THR A 192 2.48 0.23 -3.13
C THR A 192 3.05 0.73 -4.47
N VAL A 193 4.29 1.22 -4.44
CA VAL A 193 5.03 1.81 -5.56
C VAL A 193 6.41 1.17 -5.64
N PRO A 194 7.06 1.14 -6.82
CA PRO A 194 8.40 0.59 -6.94
C PRO A 194 9.45 1.45 -6.24
N ASN A 195 10.60 0.86 -5.95
CA ASN A 195 11.74 1.59 -5.41
C ASN A 195 12.61 2.21 -6.51
N VAL A 196 13.41 3.21 -6.14
CA VAL A 196 14.27 3.90 -7.11
C VAL A 196 15.36 3.02 -7.73
N ASP A 197 15.86 2.01 -7.00
CA ASP A 197 16.88 1.09 -7.53
C ASP A 197 16.38 0.37 -8.80
N LEU A 198 15.11 -0.05 -8.80
CA LEU A 198 14.48 -0.79 -9.89
C LEU A 198 13.91 0.13 -10.97
N MET A 199 13.47 1.34 -10.60
CA MET A 199 13.11 2.39 -11.56
C MET A 199 14.33 2.82 -12.39
N ASP A 200 15.48 3.08 -11.77
CA ASP A 200 16.73 3.40 -12.48
C ASP A 200 17.17 2.26 -13.41
N ALA A 201 17.10 1.02 -12.92
CA ALA A 201 17.39 -0.16 -13.73
C ALA A 201 16.47 -0.25 -14.96
N TYR A 202 15.19 0.09 -14.83
CA TYR A 202 14.23 0.09 -15.94
C TYR A 202 14.49 1.23 -16.94
N VAL A 203 14.74 2.45 -16.46
CA VAL A 203 15.13 3.59 -17.31
C VAL A 203 16.38 3.26 -18.13
N ARG A 204 17.33 2.53 -17.53
CA ARG A 204 18.54 2.03 -18.20
C ARG A 204 18.32 0.78 -19.04
N GLY A 205 17.11 0.22 -19.06
CA GLY A 205 16.73 -0.94 -19.86
C GLY A 205 17.27 -2.27 -19.37
N ALA A 206 17.63 -2.39 -18.09
CA ALA A 206 18.23 -3.59 -17.53
C ALA A 206 17.24 -4.56 -16.85
N LEU A 207 16.22 -4.03 -16.18
CA LEU A 207 15.19 -4.83 -15.48
C LEU A 207 13.81 -4.22 -15.71
N GLY A 208 12.78 -5.05 -15.80
CA GLY A 208 11.40 -4.56 -15.90
C GLY A 208 10.93 -3.98 -14.56
N CYS A 209 10.27 -2.83 -14.62
CA CYS A 209 9.68 -2.15 -13.48
C CYS A 209 8.36 -1.51 -13.89
N ASN A 210 7.40 -1.50 -12.97
CA ASN A 210 6.08 -0.93 -13.17
C ASN A 210 5.50 -0.37 -11.86
N MET A 211 4.33 0.24 -11.95
CA MET A 211 3.47 0.53 -10.81
C MET A 211 2.06 -0.02 -11.07
N LEU A 212 1.57 -0.86 -10.15
CA LEU A 212 0.21 -1.37 -10.15
C LEU A 212 -0.79 -0.20 -10.02
N PRO A 213 -1.81 -0.08 -10.89
CA PRO A 213 -2.84 0.94 -10.75
C PRO A 213 -3.74 0.70 -9.52
N THR A 214 -4.30 1.79 -8.99
CA THR A 214 -5.34 1.68 -7.95
C THR A 214 -6.59 0.96 -8.49
N GLY A 215 -7.21 0.14 -7.65
CA GLY A 215 -8.27 -0.76 -8.07
C GLY A 215 -8.47 -1.95 -7.14
N LEU A 216 -9.38 -2.84 -7.53
CA LEU A 216 -9.66 -4.11 -6.89
C LEU A 216 -9.02 -5.25 -7.70
N HIS A 217 -8.30 -6.12 -7.00
CA HIS A 217 -7.44 -7.15 -7.56
C HIS A 217 -7.63 -8.48 -6.82
N GLN A 218 -7.34 -9.59 -7.50
CA GLN A 218 -7.44 -10.94 -6.96
C GLN A 218 -6.06 -11.56 -6.78
N TYR A 219 -5.88 -12.20 -5.62
CA TYR A 219 -4.62 -12.76 -5.18
C TYR A 219 -4.78 -14.21 -4.73
N LYS A 220 -3.72 -15.00 -4.90
CA LYS A 220 -3.64 -16.39 -4.45
C LYS A 220 -2.32 -16.64 -3.74
N VAL A 221 -2.35 -17.28 -2.58
CA VAL A 221 -1.13 -17.59 -1.84
C VAL A 221 -0.24 -18.56 -2.64
N GLY A 222 1.06 -18.28 -2.67
CA GLY A 222 2.07 -19.14 -3.27
C GLY A 222 3.47 -18.54 -3.21
N PRO A 223 4.47 -19.17 -3.85
CA PRO A 223 5.84 -18.68 -3.83
C PRO A 223 5.98 -17.37 -4.62
N HIS A 224 6.65 -16.38 -4.03
CA HIS A 224 7.20 -15.25 -4.77
C HIS A 224 8.62 -15.60 -5.22
N ARG A 225 8.77 -15.70 -6.55
CA ARG A 225 10.03 -15.82 -7.32
C ARG A 225 11.13 -16.65 -6.65
N GLY A 226 11.22 -17.91 -7.07
CA GLY A 226 12.13 -18.88 -6.46
C GLY A 226 11.68 -19.26 -5.05
N ASN A 227 12.65 -19.63 -4.21
CA ASN A 227 12.40 -20.28 -2.93
C ASN A 227 12.61 -19.36 -1.71
N LYS A 228 12.86 -18.06 -1.93
CA LYS A 228 13.23 -17.13 -0.86
C LYS A 228 12.04 -16.53 -0.12
N GLN A 229 10.88 -16.43 -0.78
CA GLN A 229 9.68 -15.80 -0.23
C GLN A 229 8.45 -16.72 -0.38
N PRO A 230 8.40 -17.85 0.36
CA PRO A 230 7.26 -18.77 0.34
C PRO A 230 6.00 -18.12 0.91
N GLY A 231 4.81 -18.49 0.43
CA GLY A 231 3.53 -17.97 0.95
C GLY A 231 3.37 -16.45 0.84
N ALA A 232 3.84 -15.88 -0.27
CA ALA A 232 3.46 -14.56 -0.72
C ALA A 232 2.04 -14.58 -1.31
N PHE A 233 1.42 -13.43 -1.49
CA PHE A 233 0.15 -13.32 -2.18
C PHE A 233 0.44 -13.00 -3.63
N ARG A 234 0.08 -13.91 -4.55
CA ARG A 234 0.39 -13.77 -5.97
C ARG A 234 -0.76 -13.12 -6.73
N GLN A 235 -0.48 -12.08 -7.48
CA GLN A 235 -1.48 -11.40 -8.30
C GLN A 235 -1.97 -12.35 -9.41
N GLN A 236 -3.29 -12.42 -9.63
CA GLN A 236 -3.93 -13.44 -10.48
C GLN A 236 -4.53 -12.92 -11.80
N GLN A 237 -4.50 -11.62 -12.07
CA GLN A 237 -5.27 -11.02 -13.17
C GLN A 237 -4.38 -10.25 -14.14
N SER A 238 -4.58 -10.43 -15.45
CA SER A 238 -3.96 -9.56 -16.44
C SER A 238 -4.57 -8.17 -16.35
N LEU A 239 -3.76 -7.12 -16.44
CA LEU A 239 -4.20 -5.74 -16.46
C LEU A 239 -3.21 -4.85 -17.18
N TRP A 240 -3.60 -3.59 -17.39
CA TRP A 240 -2.66 -2.56 -17.80
C TRP A 240 -1.91 -2.05 -16.56
N ILE A 241 -0.58 -1.94 -16.68
CA ILE A 241 0.31 -1.41 -15.64
C ILE A 241 0.93 -0.09 -16.09
N LEU A 242 1.38 0.73 -15.14
CA LEU A 242 2.06 1.98 -15.41
C LEU A 242 3.58 1.77 -15.51
N ARG A 243 4.23 2.35 -16.51
CA ARG A 243 5.70 2.32 -16.63
C ARG A 243 6.29 3.69 -16.93
N SER A 244 7.45 3.95 -16.33
CA SER A 244 8.27 5.15 -16.55
C SER A 244 9.60 4.80 -17.22
N PRO A 245 9.66 4.77 -18.57
CA PRO A 245 10.86 4.36 -19.29
C PRO A 245 11.95 5.43 -19.35
N LYS A 246 11.67 6.66 -18.89
CA LYS A 246 12.56 7.82 -19.04
C LYS A 246 12.79 8.59 -17.75
N ASN A 247 11.98 8.39 -16.72
CA ASN A 247 12.04 9.21 -15.51
C ASN A 247 12.01 8.33 -14.26
N LEU A 248 12.32 8.97 -13.13
CA LEU A 248 12.15 8.37 -11.80
C LEU A 248 10.90 8.93 -11.12
N SER A 249 9.79 8.97 -11.85
CA SER A 249 8.50 9.53 -11.46
C SER A 249 7.39 8.96 -12.35
N TYR A 250 6.13 8.99 -11.89
CA TYR A 250 4.95 8.49 -12.61
C TYR A 250 3.94 9.61 -12.84
N ALA A 251 4.22 10.53 -13.77
CA ALA A 251 3.38 11.70 -14.04
C ALA A 251 2.44 11.47 -15.24
N ALA A 252 1.12 11.58 -15.03
CA ALA A 252 0.10 11.30 -16.04
C ALA A 252 0.10 12.26 -17.25
N ASN A 253 0.79 13.39 -17.14
CA ASN A 253 0.98 14.36 -18.23
C ASN A 253 2.28 14.16 -19.01
N ASP A 254 3.19 13.29 -18.54
CA ASP A 254 4.43 13.00 -19.24
C ASP A 254 4.17 11.99 -20.37
N ARG A 255 4.54 12.38 -21.58
CA ARG A 255 4.31 11.61 -22.81
C ARG A 255 5.16 10.34 -22.89
N ASN A 256 6.19 10.22 -22.06
CA ASN A 256 7.02 9.04 -21.96
C ASN A 256 6.40 7.97 -21.06
N GLU A 257 5.48 8.35 -20.16
CA GLU A 257 4.80 7.41 -19.29
C GLU A 257 3.79 6.60 -20.10
N ILE A 258 3.83 5.29 -19.92
CA ILE A 258 3.01 4.37 -20.71
C ILE A 258 2.15 3.50 -19.82
N TRP A 259 0.94 3.25 -20.32
CA TRP A 259 0.16 2.10 -19.91
C TRP A 259 0.57 0.94 -20.78
N ASP A 260 1.16 -0.09 -20.18
CA ASP A 260 1.56 -1.33 -20.84
C ASP A 260 0.56 -2.42 -20.47
N ASP A 261 -0.04 -3.06 -21.48
CA ASP A 261 -0.99 -4.16 -21.29
C ASP A 261 -0.30 -5.53 -21.19
N MET A 262 1.03 -5.54 -21.28
CA MET A 262 1.91 -6.72 -21.21
C MET A 262 1.52 -7.83 -22.18
N ASP A 263 0.93 -7.48 -23.32
CA ASP A 263 0.34 -8.44 -24.27
C ASP A 263 -0.66 -9.41 -23.61
N GLY A 264 -1.31 -8.97 -22.52
CA GLY A 264 -2.25 -9.77 -21.73
C GLY A 264 -1.60 -10.73 -20.73
N ASN A 265 -0.29 -10.69 -20.53
CA ASN A 265 0.39 -11.47 -19.50
C ASN A 265 0.14 -10.92 -18.10
N LEU A 266 0.46 -11.72 -17.08
CA LEU A 266 0.40 -11.30 -15.68
C LEU A 266 1.63 -10.43 -15.34
N PRO A 267 1.46 -9.30 -14.64
CA PRO A 267 2.60 -8.51 -14.17
C PRO A 267 3.35 -9.16 -13.00
N PHE A 268 2.69 -10.06 -12.27
CA PHE A 268 3.20 -10.67 -11.04
C PHE A 268 3.57 -9.64 -9.96
N ASP A 269 2.81 -8.54 -9.87
CA ASP A 269 2.89 -7.53 -8.80
C ASP A 269 2.33 -8.11 -7.48
N ASN A 270 3.05 -9.07 -6.92
CA ASN A 270 2.67 -9.84 -5.73
C ASN A 270 2.69 -8.97 -4.45
N ILE A 271 2.02 -9.42 -3.38
CA ILE A 271 2.24 -8.90 -2.02
C ILE A 271 3.26 -9.77 -1.29
N HIS A 272 4.38 -9.20 -0.85
CA HIS A 272 5.44 -9.94 -0.14
C HIS A 272 6.25 -9.06 0.83
N ALA A 273 7.33 -9.61 1.39
CA ALA A 273 8.20 -8.92 2.33
C ALA A 273 9.08 -7.88 1.62
N ALA A 274 9.29 -6.73 2.25
CA ALA A 274 10.11 -5.64 1.71
C ALA A 274 11.62 -5.91 1.72
N ILE A 275 12.10 -6.86 2.55
CA ILE A 275 13.48 -7.37 2.72
C ILE A 275 14.51 -6.30 3.11
N LEU A 276 14.62 -5.24 2.32
CA LEU A 276 15.60 -4.16 2.40
C LEU A 276 15.23 -3.06 3.41
N ASN A 277 14.16 -3.22 4.19
CA ASN A 277 13.74 -2.21 5.18
C ASN A 277 14.68 -2.06 6.38
N TYR A 278 15.65 -2.95 6.53
CA TYR A 278 16.66 -2.92 7.61
C TYR A 278 18.04 -2.44 7.14
N ARG A 279 18.17 -2.02 5.87
CA ARG A 279 19.45 -1.54 5.34
C ARG A 279 19.78 -0.13 5.84
N THR A 280 21.04 0.28 5.77
CA THR A 280 21.52 1.56 6.36
C THR A 280 21.38 2.78 5.45
N LYS A 281 21.06 2.59 4.16
CA LYS A 281 20.95 3.66 3.15
C LYS A 281 19.70 3.47 2.30
N PRO A 282 19.00 4.49 1.78
CA PRO A 282 17.81 4.29 0.94
C PRO A 282 18.14 3.69 -0.43
N PRO A 283 17.15 3.14 -1.17
CA PRO A 283 15.76 2.88 -0.76
C PRO A 283 15.54 1.73 0.23
N PHE A 284 14.59 1.86 1.16
CA PHE A 284 14.36 0.94 2.27
C PHE A 284 13.30 -0.15 2.00
N PHE A 285 13.23 -0.66 0.78
CA PHE A 285 12.36 -1.78 0.38
C PHE A 285 12.74 -2.32 -1.00
N SER A 286 12.34 -3.55 -1.34
CA SER A 286 12.60 -4.21 -2.63
C SER A 286 11.30 -4.42 -3.41
N SER A 287 11.04 -3.58 -4.42
CA SER A 287 9.86 -3.75 -5.30
C SER A 287 10.07 -3.15 -6.69
N ALA A 288 9.81 -3.95 -7.72
CA ALA A 288 9.73 -3.52 -9.12
C ALA A 288 8.28 -3.27 -9.60
N GLY A 289 7.30 -3.28 -8.69
CA GLY A 289 5.86 -3.25 -9.01
C GLY A 289 5.00 -3.99 -7.99
N CYS A 290 5.61 -4.95 -7.29
CA CYS A 290 5.02 -5.66 -6.17
C CYS A 290 4.61 -4.72 -5.01
N GLN A 291 3.63 -5.15 -4.25
CA GLN A 291 3.20 -4.48 -3.02
C GLN A 291 3.99 -5.09 -1.86
N VAL A 292 4.68 -4.27 -1.06
CA VAL A 292 5.60 -4.82 -0.07
C VAL A 292 5.33 -4.35 1.34
N VAL A 293 5.47 -5.28 2.28
CA VAL A 293 5.25 -5.06 3.72
C VAL A 293 6.59 -5.09 4.44
N ALA A 294 6.80 -4.16 5.37
CA ALA A 294 8.00 -4.12 6.21
C ALA A 294 8.27 -5.48 6.89
N GLY A 295 9.49 -5.98 6.76
CA GLY A 295 9.83 -7.33 7.23
C GLY A 295 10.64 -8.09 6.20
N ARG A 296 11.03 -9.31 6.57
CA ARG A 296 11.88 -10.20 5.75
C ARG A 296 11.69 -11.65 6.17
N TYR A 297 12.53 -12.53 5.64
CA TYR A 297 12.69 -13.90 6.12
C TYR A 297 14.02 -14.03 6.88
N LYS A 298 13.99 -14.70 8.03
CA LYS A 298 15.18 -15.14 8.79
C LYS A 298 15.12 -16.65 8.90
N ASP A 299 16.12 -17.34 8.36
CA ASP A 299 16.18 -18.81 8.33
C ASP A 299 14.93 -19.49 7.72
N GLY A 300 14.33 -18.85 6.71
CA GLY A 300 13.10 -19.31 6.06
C GLY A 300 11.80 -18.97 6.78
N VAL A 301 11.88 -18.28 7.93
CA VAL A 301 10.72 -17.86 8.73
C VAL A 301 10.44 -16.37 8.50
N PRO A 302 9.20 -15.96 8.17
CA PRO A 302 8.80 -14.55 8.14
C PRO A 302 9.07 -13.85 9.47
N VAL A 303 9.58 -12.63 9.44
CA VAL A 303 9.78 -11.78 10.63
C VAL A 303 9.33 -10.34 10.38
N GLY A 304 9.11 -9.58 11.45
CA GLY A 304 8.66 -8.19 11.39
C GLY A 304 7.17 -8.07 11.03
N ALA A 305 6.75 -6.92 10.51
CA ALA A 305 5.34 -6.69 10.17
C ALA A 305 4.82 -7.67 9.11
N TRP A 306 5.67 -8.18 8.23
CA TRP A 306 5.33 -9.25 7.29
C TRP A 306 4.84 -10.54 7.98
N ALA A 307 5.45 -10.93 9.10
CA ALA A 307 4.99 -12.08 9.87
C ALA A 307 3.59 -11.86 10.46
N ASN A 308 3.34 -10.66 10.97
CA ASN A 308 2.05 -10.29 11.56
C ASN A 308 0.97 -10.18 10.48
N PHE A 309 1.25 -9.52 9.35
CA PHE A 309 0.35 -9.41 8.21
C PHE A 309 -0.16 -10.77 7.73
N ARG A 310 0.74 -11.76 7.65
CA ARG A 310 0.36 -13.14 7.29
C ARG A 310 -0.54 -13.80 8.32
N GLN A 311 -0.22 -13.64 9.61
CA GLN A 311 -1.02 -14.20 10.70
C GLN A 311 -2.42 -13.58 10.73
N ASP A 312 -2.50 -12.25 10.61
CA ASP A 312 -3.77 -11.52 10.56
C ASP A 312 -4.61 -11.92 9.35
N ALA A 313 -3.97 -12.24 8.22
CA ALA A 313 -4.63 -12.78 7.04
C ALA A 313 -5.08 -14.25 7.19
N GLY A 314 -4.84 -14.89 8.35
CA GLY A 314 -5.22 -16.28 8.61
C GLY A 314 -4.29 -17.32 7.97
N LEU A 315 -3.04 -16.95 7.69
CA LEU A 315 -2.01 -17.89 7.23
C LEU A 315 -1.27 -18.50 8.42
N VAL A 316 -0.76 -19.73 8.23
CA VAL A 316 -0.01 -20.46 9.26
C VAL A 316 1.33 -19.79 9.50
N HIS A 317 1.73 -19.69 10.78
CA HIS A 317 3.01 -19.12 11.19
C HIS A 317 3.72 -19.99 12.23
N PRO A 318 5.01 -20.36 12.02
CA PRO A 318 5.77 -20.18 10.78
C PRO A 318 5.15 -21.01 9.62
N PRO A 319 5.43 -20.66 8.35
CA PRO A 319 4.89 -21.41 7.21
C PRO A 319 5.36 -22.87 7.22
N VAL A 320 4.44 -23.79 7.03
CA VAL A 320 4.75 -25.22 6.92
C VAL A 320 5.14 -25.54 5.49
N VAL A 321 6.42 -25.82 5.26
CA VAL A 321 6.99 -26.12 3.95
C VAL A 321 6.69 -27.56 3.53
N ARG A 322 6.14 -27.75 2.33
CA ARG A 322 5.72 -29.07 1.81
C ARG A 322 6.80 -29.85 1.07
N ASP A 323 7.86 -29.19 0.61
CA ASP A 323 8.87 -29.82 -0.24
C ASP A 323 10.30 -29.40 0.11
N ARG A 324 11.27 -30.01 -0.56
CA ARG A 324 12.68 -29.63 -0.39
C ARG A 324 13.01 -28.28 -1.03
N SER A 325 12.12 -27.73 -1.86
CA SER A 325 12.35 -26.44 -2.51
C SER A 325 12.23 -25.29 -1.51
N ARG A 326 11.50 -25.43 -0.39
CA ARG A 326 11.22 -24.34 0.57
C ARG A 326 10.37 -23.21 0.01
N GLY A 327 9.83 -23.36 -1.21
CA GLY A 327 8.92 -22.38 -1.82
C GLY A 327 7.43 -22.64 -1.55
N VAL A 328 7.05 -23.91 -1.41
CA VAL A 328 5.64 -24.34 -1.33
C VAL A 328 5.19 -24.52 0.11
N THR A 329 4.04 -23.95 0.46
CA THR A 329 3.48 -23.99 1.83
C THR A 329 2.11 -24.66 1.92
N ASP A 330 1.68 -24.97 3.15
CA ASP A 330 0.31 -25.46 3.41
C ASP A 330 -0.79 -24.45 3.07
N ASP A 331 -0.46 -23.16 3.04
CA ASP A 331 -1.38 -22.08 2.72
C ASP A 331 -1.54 -21.84 1.20
N ASP A 332 -0.69 -22.45 0.37
CA ASP A 332 -0.69 -22.23 -1.07
C ASP A 332 -2.06 -22.57 -1.68
N GLY A 333 -2.54 -21.69 -2.55
CA GLY A 333 -3.85 -21.80 -3.19
C GLY A 333 -4.98 -21.04 -2.50
N LYS A 334 -4.81 -20.55 -1.27
CA LYS A 334 -5.79 -19.67 -0.60
C LYS A 334 -6.00 -18.38 -1.40
N ASP A 335 -7.25 -18.04 -1.68
CA ASP A 335 -7.65 -16.85 -2.44
C ASP A 335 -7.90 -15.64 -1.52
N PHE A 336 -7.54 -14.45 -2.00
CA PHE A 336 -7.74 -13.18 -1.31
C PHE A 336 -8.16 -12.09 -2.29
N THR A 337 -9.15 -11.31 -1.88
CA THR A 337 -9.46 -10.02 -2.51
C THR A 337 -8.54 -8.94 -1.93
N TYR A 338 -7.94 -8.14 -2.80
CA TYR A 338 -7.10 -7.00 -2.43
C TYR A 338 -7.53 -5.75 -3.19
N PHE A 339 -7.88 -4.66 -2.49
CA PHE A 339 -7.96 -3.36 -3.15
C PHE A 339 -6.83 -2.45 -2.71
N VAL A 340 -6.33 -1.64 -3.65
CA VAL A 340 -5.38 -0.57 -3.37
C VAL A 340 -5.96 0.75 -3.84
N LEU A 341 -6.08 1.69 -2.91
CA LEU A 341 -6.58 3.05 -3.09
C LEU A 341 -5.59 4.02 -2.45
N THR A 342 -5.90 5.31 -2.37
CA THR A 342 -5.02 6.30 -1.72
C THR A 342 -5.40 6.58 -0.26
N GLY A 343 -4.43 7.07 0.51
CA GLY A 343 -4.70 7.66 1.82
C GLY A 343 -5.66 8.85 1.76
N ASP A 344 -5.59 9.64 0.70
CA ASP A 344 -6.45 10.82 0.49
C ASP A 344 -7.92 10.40 0.29
N GLU A 345 -8.20 9.35 -0.48
CA GLU A 345 -9.56 8.80 -0.59
C GLU A 345 -10.11 8.36 0.77
N ALA A 346 -9.30 7.65 1.56
CA ALA A 346 -9.69 7.21 2.89
C ALA A 346 -9.92 8.40 3.84
N SER A 347 -9.10 9.44 3.75
CA SER A 347 -9.28 10.69 4.51
C SER A 347 -10.56 11.42 4.10
N ILE A 348 -10.87 11.51 2.80
CA ILE A 348 -12.13 12.11 2.32
C ILE A 348 -13.33 11.36 2.90
N VAL A 349 -13.31 10.02 2.87
CA VAL A 349 -14.40 9.21 3.42
C VAL A 349 -14.56 9.41 4.94
N SER A 350 -13.45 9.41 5.68
CA SER A 350 -13.45 9.52 7.13
C SER A 350 -13.85 10.93 7.60
N SER A 351 -13.24 11.96 7.04
CA SER A 351 -13.38 13.35 7.49
C SER A 351 -14.53 14.10 6.81
N HIS A 352 -14.95 13.69 5.62
CA HIS A 352 -16.00 14.33 4.83
C HIS A 352 -17.02 13.29 4.33
N PRO A 353 -17.78 12.65 5.23
CA PRO A 353 -18.70 11.57 4.87
C PRO A 353 -19.81 12.01 3.89
N ALA A 354 -20.16 13.31 3.89
CA ALA A 354 -21.11 13.90 2.94
C ALA A 354 -20.51 14.16 1.54
N SER A 355 -19.21 13.94 1.33
CA SER A 355 -18.57 14.08 0.02
C SER A 355 -19.21 13.12 -0.99
N GLU A 356 -19.52 13.63 -2.18
CA GLU A 356 -20.04 12.85 -3.30
C GLU A 356 -18.95 12.15 -4.12
N PHE A 357 -17.72 12.06 -3.59
CA PHE A 357 -16.63 11.39 -4.28
C PHE A 357 -17.02 9.93 -4.61
N LYS A 358 -17.03 9.63 -5.91
CA LYS A 358 -17.23 8.30 -6.48
C LYS A 358 -16.34 8.15 -7.70
N ALA A 359 -15.95 6.91 -7.99
CA ALA A 359 -15.15 6.61 -9.16
C ALA A 359 -15.45 5.20 -9.70
N LEU A 360 -15.18 4.97 -10.97
CA LEU A 360 -15.02 3.62 -11.51
C LEU A 360 -13.57 3.43 -11.95
N ARG A 361 -12.97 2.29 -11.64
CA ARG A 361 -11.60 1.94 -12.03
C ARG A 361 -11.47 0.42 -12.17
N TYR A 362 -10.25 -0.08 -12.34
CA TYR A 362 -10.02 -1.53 -12.45
C TYR A 362 -10.64 -2.28 -11.26
N GLY A 363 -11.47 -3.27 -11.58
CA GLY A 363 -12.21 -4.10 -10.63
C GLY A 363 -13.56 -3.54 -10.15
N SER A 364 -13.95 -2.33 -10.56
CA SER A 364 -15.34 -1.85 -10.38
C SER A 364 -16.33 -2.74 -11.13
N SER A 365 -17.55 -2.86 -10.63
CA SER A 365 -18.61 -3.67 -11.25
C SER A 365 -20.00 -3.07 -11.07
N GLY A 366 -20.98 -3.55 -11.87
CA GLY A 366 -22.39 -3.21 -11.72
C GLY A 366 -22.96 -2.30 -12.81
N PRO A 367 -24.18 -1.75 -12.61
CA PRO A 367 -24.92 -1.04 -13.66
C PRO A 367 -24.19 0.18 -14.25
N SER A 368 -23.45 0.95 -13.44
CA SER A 368 -22.67 2.08 -13.96
C SER A 368 -21.51 1.63 -14.85
N VAL A 369 -20.96 0.42 -14.64
CA VAL A 369 -19.94 -0.16 -15.52
C VAL A 369 -20.56 -0.67 -16.82
N VAL A 370 -21.76 -1.27 -16.78
CA VAL A 370 -22.51 -1.62 -18.00
C VAL A 370 -22.71 -0.37 -18.86
N ALA A 371 -23.23 0.71 -18.27
CA ALA A 371 -23.42 1.98 -18.96
C ALA A 371 -22.10 2.55 -19.51
N LEU A 372 -21.00 2.46 -18.75
CA LEU A 372 -19.68 2.85 -19.23
C LEU A 372 -19.27 2.05 -20.47
N GLN A 373 -19.39 0.72 -20.43
CA GLN A 373 -19.01 -0.16 -21.55
C GLN A 373 -19.83 0.11 -22.82
N GLU A 374 -21.14 0.37 -22.67
CA GLU A 374 -22.03 0.80 -23.76
C GLU A 374 -21.54 2.12 -24.38
N ARG A 375 -21.22 3.12 -23.55
CA ARG A 375 -20.74 4.44 -24.00
C ARG A 375 -19.34 4.40 -24.62
N LEU A 376 -18.52 3.44 -24.21
CA LEU A 376 -17.22 3.15 -24.83
C LEU A 376 -17.35 2.38 -26.16
N GLY A 377 -18.58 2.01 -26.56
CA GLY A 377 -18.84 1.32 -27.82
C GLY A 377 -18.30 -0.11 -27.83
N MET A 378 -18.29 -0.78 -26.67
CA MET A 378 -17.93 -2.20 -26.58
C MET A 378 -19.01 -3.05 -27.28
N ALA A 379 -18.60 -4.19 -27.83
CA ALA A 379 -19.52 -5.11 -28.49
C ALA A 379 -20.53 -5.67 -27.46
N PRO A 380 -21.82 -5.87 -27.82
CA PRO A 380 -22.85 -6.29 -26.86
C PRO A 380 -22.54 -7.56 -26.07
N ASP A 381 -21.81 -8.51 -26.68
CA ASP A 381 -21.36 -9.76 -26.05
C ASP A 381 -20.18 -9.57 -25.07
N SER A 382 -19.54 -8.42 -25.11
CA SER A 382 -18.42 -8.02 -24.24
C SER A 382 -18.85 -7.07 -23.12
N ILE A 383 -20.14 -6.73 -23.03
CA ILE A 383 -20.71 -5.90 -21.96
C ILE A 383 -21.14 -6.83 -20.83
N ASP A 384 -20.30 -6.93 -19.81
CA ASP A 384 -20.46 -7.81 -18.66
C ASP A 384 -20.68 -7.04 -17.34
N GLY A 385 -20.56 -5.72 -17.37
CA GLY A 385 -20.63 -4.89 -16.18
C GLY A 385 -19.41 -5.03 -15.27
N ILE A 386 -18.27 -5.49 -15.78
CA ILE A 386 -17.03 -5.66 -15.01
C ILE A 386 -15.89 -4.84 -15.63
N PHE A 387 -15.29 -3.96 -14.84
CA PHE A 387 -14.23 -3.06 -15.28
C PHE A 387 -12.87 -3.76 -15.18
N LEU A 388 -12.56 -4.67 -16.12
CA LEU A 388 -11.26 -5.35 -16.19
C LEU A 388 -10.39 -4.80 -17.35
N ARG A 389 -9.39 -5.58 -17.78
CA ARG A 389 -8.39 -5.20 -18.79
C ARG A 389 -9.00 -4.61 -20.07
N GLY A 390 -10.07 -5.21 -20.58
CA GLY A 390 -10.75 -4.75 -21.80
C GLY A 390 -11.38 -3.35 -21.63
N THR A 391 -12.18 -3.19 -20.57
CA THR A 391 -12.80 -1.91 -20.20
C THR A 391 -11.74 -0.83 -19.93
N LEU A 392 -10.67 -1.15 -19.21
CA LEU A 392 -9.57 -0.23 -18.94
C LEU A 392 -8.88 0.24 -20.22
N GLY A 393 -8.52 -0.66 -21.13
CA GLY A 393 -7.91 -0.29 -22.40
C GLY A 393 -8.80 0.62 -23.26
N ARG A 394 -10.11 0.34 -23.29
CA ARG A 394 -11.10 1.19 -23.98
C ARG A 394 -11.22 2.55 -23.33
N TYR A 395 -11.27 2.61 -22.00
CA TYR A 395 -11.39 3.86 -21.26
C TYR A 395 -10.14 4.73 -21.39
N LEU A 396 -8.94 4.16 -21.27
CA LEU A 396 -7.67 4.87 -21.50
C LEU A 396 -7.62 5.47 -22.92
N SER A 397 -8.12 4.74 -23.92
CA SER A 397 -8.23 5.23 -25.30
C SER A 397 -9.21 6.41 -25.41
N TRP A 398 -10.34 6.33 -24.71
CA TRP A 398 -11.30 7.43 -24.63
C TRP A 398 -10.69 8.67 -23.97
N GLN A 399 -10.00 8.54 -22.83
CA GLN A 399 -9.35 9.66 -22.14
C GLN A 399 -8.37 10.38 -23.08
N ARG A 400 -7.47 9.62 -23.74
CA ARG A 400 -6.51 10.17 -24.71
C ARG A 400 -7.18 10.89 -25.88
N LYS A 401 -8.24 10.31 -26.45
CA LYS A 401 -8.97 10.89 -27.59
C LYS A 401 -9.65 12.22 -27.23
N ASN A 402 -10.03 12.39 -25.97
CA ASN A 402 -10.69 13.61 -25.49
C ASN A 402 -9.73 14.62 -24.86
N GLY A 403 -8.41 14.37 -24.92
CA GLY A 403 -7.40 15.28 -24.34
C GLY A 403 -7.30 15.21 -22.82
N GLU A 404 -7.86 14.18 -22.20
CA GLU A 404 -7.77 13.94 -20.76
C GLU A 404 -6.45 13.28 -20.38
N ALA A 405 -6.04 13.47 -19.12
CA ALA A 405 -4.99 12.66 -18.54
C ALA A 405 -5.48 11.20 -18.49
N ALA A 406 -4.70 10.27 -19.04
CA ALA A 406 -5.08 8.87 -19.10
C ALA A 406 -4.87 8.20 -17.73
N THR A 407 -5.69 8.54 -16.74
CA THR A 407 -5.58 8.04 -15.36
C THR A 407 -6.11 6.61 -15.19
N GLY A 408 -6.98 6.15 -16.09
CA GLY A 408 -7.69 4.89 -15.94
C GLY A 408 -8.80 4.91 -14.87
N ILE A 409 -9.05 6.07 -14.26
CA ILE A 409 -10.07 6.29 -13.22
C ILE A 409 -11.15 7.18 -13.80
N VAL A 410 -12.40 6.70 -13.80
CA VAL A 410 -13.58 7.46 -14.22
C VAL A 410 -14.04 8.33 -13.05
N THR A 411 -13.79 9.62 -13.17
CA THR A 411 -14.32 10.63 -12.24
C THR A 411 -15.79 10.95 -12.52
N LYS A 412 -16.46 11.63 -11.57
CA LYS A 412 -17.83 12.14 -11.77
C LYS A 412 -17.94 13.03 -13.02
N SER A 413 -17.00 13.94 -13.24
CA SER A 413 -17.02 14.85 -14.40
C SER A 413 -16.77 14.13 -15.73
N GLU A 414 -15.96 13.06 -15.75
CA GLU A 414 -15.79 12.21 -16.93
C GLU A 414 -17.02 11.35 -17.20
N ALA A 415 -17.65 10.81 -16.14
CA ALA A 415 -18.92 10.10 -16.21
C ALA A 415 -20.03 10.97 -16.80
N GLU A 416 -20.18 12.21 -16.34
CA GLU A 416 -21.16 13.17 -16.86
C GLU A 416 -20.94 13.45 -18.37
N ARG A 417 -19.68 13.57 -18.81
CA ARG A 417 -19.33 13.74 -20.24
C ARG A 417 -19.63 12.51 -21.08
N LEU A 418 -19.58 11.32 -20.49
CA LEU A 418 -20.04 10.07 -21.10
C LEU A 418 -21.56 9.90 -21.04
N GLY A 419 -22.28 10.76 -20.32
CA GLY A 419 -23.72 10.64 -20.09
C GLY A 419 -24.08 9.41 -19.25
N ILE A 420 -23.26 9.12 -18.22
CA ILE A 420 -23.49 8.07 -17.21
C ILE A 420 -23.55 8.70 -15.82
N SER A 421 -24.25 8.06 -14.88
CA SER A 421 -24.33 8.48 -13.48
C SER A 421 -23.52 7.56 -12.58
N LEU A 422 -22.84 8.13 -11.58
CA LEU A 422 -22.10 7.40 -10.55
C LEU A 422 -22.87 7.30 -9.23
#